data_AF-A0A815MFW5-F1
#
_entry.id   AF-A0A815MFW5-F1
#
_cell.length_a   1.000
_cell.length_b   1.000
_cell.length_c   1.000
_cell.angle_alpha   90.00
_cell.angle_beta   90.00
_cell.angle_gamma   90.00
#
_symmetry.space_group_name_H-M   'P 1'
#
loop_
_entity.id
_entity.type
_entity.pdbx_description
1 polymer ?
#
loop_
_entity_poly.entity_id
_entity_poly.type
_entity_poly.pdbx_seq_one_letter_code
_entity_poly.pdbx_strand_id
1 'polypeptide(L)'
;MSSSSLASSTTNTYSESIGLNGSSPTLQCRVQYLDDTDPFSSVNLPEPARPPSFTFLTSTILSNQLSSIHKVLNAPHKVADCTLQLCRQDGSRTELGPYLELDQTLDEQREDIDAFTEGRKWSIVLRTQLSVRVNACIDKLLNSDGRELRRSLFSLKQIFQDDKDLVHEFVNNQGLQCLVKIGGAADQNYQNYILRALGQLMLYVDGMNAVMNQNEVVQWLYSLVESNFRLVVKTSLKLLIVFAEYTETNALLILSAVTHVDRAAKHLLWSNAMKILNEMDNSASEVVLLIITLFNTVLSAIPDQDTFYDMTDALEKQGMQKCTQFFLNRKPAEPDLVEQFNIYD
;
A
#
# COMPACT_ATOMS: atom_id res chain seq x y z
N MET A 1 -58.46 7.33 -39.97
CA MET A 1 -59.73 7.73 -39.33
C MET A 1 -60.30 6.48 -38.68
N SER A 2 -60.58 6.34 -37.40
CA SER A 2 -60.43 7.19 -36.21
C SER A 2 -60.64 6.25 -34.99
N SER A 3 -59.87 6.43 -33.91
CA SER A 3 -60.27 6.44 -32.48
C SER A 3 -61.48 5.61 -31.99
N SER A 4 -61.55 4.97 -30.81
CA SER A 4 -60.75 4.95 -29.56
C SER A 4 -61.58 4.22 -28.48
N SER A 5 -60.92 3.48 -27.57
CA SER A 5 -61.13 3.30 -26.10
C SER A 5 -62.57 3.08 -25.50
N LEU A 6 -62.84 2.35 -24.41
CA LEU A 6 -62.14 2.10 -23.14
C LEU A 6 -62.95 1.06 -22.29
N ALA A 7 -62.25 0.27 -21.46
CA ALA A 7 -62.62 -0.30 -20.13
C ALA A 7 -63.83 -1.28 -20.00
N SER A 8 -63.90 -2.26 -19.07
CA SER A 8 -63.11 -2.60 -17.87
C SER A 8 -63.57 -3.95 -17.25
N SER A 9 -62.62 -4.69 -16.63
CA SER A 9 -62.68 -5.42 -15.32
C SER A 9 -63.76 -6.50 -15.09
N THR A 10 -63.59 -7.64 -14.41
CA THR A 10 -62.69 -8.20 -13.36
C THR A 10 -63.11 -9.70 -13.29
N THR A 11 -62.35 -10.73 -12.91
CA THR A 11 -61.63 -11.04 -11.67
C THR A 11 -61.01 -12.42 -11.90
N ASN A 12 -59.76 -12.67 -11.50
CA ASN A 12 -59.38 -13.99 -11.03
C ASN A 12 -58.45 -13.85 -9.84
N THR A 13 -58.90 -14.46 -8.75
CA THR A 13 -58.42 -14.38 -7.38
C THR A 13 -57.11 -15.14 -7.18
N TYR A 14 -56.29 -14.54 -6.34
CA TYR A 14 -55.08 -15.02 -5.71
C TYR A 14 -55.19 -16.46 -5.17
N SER A 15 -54.11 -17.22 -5.35
CA SER A 15 -53.67 -18.22 -4.36
C SER A 15 -52.22 -17.87 -4.00
N GLU A 16 -52.09 -17.06 -2.95
CA GLU A 16 -50.84 -16.92 -2.20
C GLU A 16 -50.50 -18.28 -1.58
N SER A 17 -49.38 -18.85 -2.01
CA SER A 17 -48.63 -19.79 -1.18
C SER A 17 -47.43 -19.03 -0.63
N ILE A 18 -47.52 -18.70 0.65
CA ILE A 18 -46.44 -18.14 1.45
C ILE A 18 -45.39 -19.25 1.58
N GLY A 19 -44.32 -19.14 0.79
CA GLY A 19 -43.14 -19.99 0.84
C GLY A 19 -41.93 -19.13 1.21
N LEU A 20 -41.28 -19.51 2.30
CA LEU A 20 -40.07 -18.93 2.90
C LEU A 20 -39.07 -18.38 1.87
N ASN A 21 -38.47 -17.22 2.13
CA ASN A 21 -37.29 -16.70 1.42
C ASN A 21 -36.22 -17.80 1.31
N GLY A 22 -36.20 -18.52 0.20
CA GLY A 22 -35.22 -19.55 -0.10
C GLY A 22 -34.36 -19.08 -1.25
N SER A 23 -33.08 -18.83 -0.99
CA SER A 23 -32.09 -18.67 -2.05
C SER A 23 -32.14 -19.88 -2.99
N SER A 24 -31.94 -19.66 -4.29
CA SER A 24 -31.78 -20.77 -5.25
C SER A 24 -30.65 -21.68 -4.77
N PRO A 25 -30.85 -23.02 -4.70
CA PRO A 25 -29.86 -23.95 -4.13
C PRO A 25 -28.55 -24.01 -4.93
N THR A 26 -28.56 -23.42 -6.13
CA THR A 26 -27.42 -23.33 -7.02
C THR A 26 -27.26 -21.93 -7.58
N LEU A 27 -26.01 -21.50 -7.76
CA LEU A 27 -25.64 -20.26 -8.43
C LEU A 27 -24.84 -20.58 -9.68
N GLN A 28 -25.39 -20.27 -10.85
CA GLN A 28 -24.67 -20.39 -12.11
C GLN A 28 -23.95 -19.07 -12.43
N CYS A 29 -22.63 -19.10 -12.57
CA CYS A 29 -21.86 -17.92 -12.95
C CYS A 29 -20.72 -18.28 -13.91
N ARG A 30 -19.96 -17.26 -14.34
CA ARG A 30 -18.78 -17.42 -15.19
C ARG A 30 -17.55 -17.57 -14.30
N VAL A 31 -16.63 -18.46 -14.68
CA VAL A 31 -15.37 -18.65 -13.96
C VAL A 31 -14.17 -18.41 -14.87
N GLN A 32 -13.10 -17.86 -14.32
CA GLN A 32 -11.80 -17.63 -14.97
C GLN A 32 -10.69 -17.90 -13.95
N TYR A 33 -9.43 -17.90 -14.37
CA TYR A 33 -8.29 -17.82 -13.47
C TYR A 33 -7.41 -16.62 -13.80
N LEU A 34 -6.64 -16.16 -12.81
CA LEU A 34 -5.56 -15.19 -13.00
C LEU A 34 -4.25 -15.88 -12.66
N ASP A 35 -3.33 -15.98 -13.62
CA ASP A 35 -2.01 -16.56 -13.35
C ASP A 35 -1.11 -15.52 -12.65
N ASP A 36 -1.16 -15.59 -11.33
CA ASP A 36 -0.37 -14.80 -10.38
C ASP A 36 0.50 -15.71 -9.49
N THR A 37 0.83 -16.91 -9.99
CA THR A 37 1.67 -17.89 -9.29
C THR A 37 3.09 -17.37 -9.02
N ASP A 38 3.65 -16.59 -9.94
CA ASP A 38 4.79 -15.70 -9.68
C ASP A 38 4.29 -14.24 -9.59
N PRO A 39 4.34 -13.62 -8.41
CA PRO A 39 3.87 -12.25 -8.21
C PRO A 39 4.66 -11.21 -9.02
N PHE A 40 5.85 -11.55 -9.51
CA PHE A 40 6.68 -10.64 -10.32
C PHE A 40 6.49 -10.80 -11.84
N SER A 41 5.69 -11.78 -12.28
CA SER A 41 5.36 -12.00 -13.70
C SER A 41 3.86 -12.14 -13.95
N SER A 42 3.03 -11.67 -13.03
CA SER A 42 1.58 -11.84 -13.10
C SER A 42 1.00 -11.11 -14.33
N VAL A 43 0.06 -11.77 -15.01
CA VAL A 43 -0.70 -11.18 -16.12
C VAL A 43 -2.02 -10.65 -15.57
N ASN A 44 -2.36 -9.38 -15.84
CA ASN A 44 -3.54 -8.71 -15.27
C ASN A 44 -4.86 -9.03 -16.01
N LEU A 45 -4.89 -10.08 -16.83
CA LEU A 45 -6.06 -10.45 -17.62
C LEU A 45 -6.51 -11.88 -17.25
N PRO A 46 -7.73 -12.05 -16.74
CA PRO A 46 -8.26 -13.37 -16.44
C PRO A 46 -8.42 -14.24 -17.69
N GLU A 47 -8.05 -15.51 -17.58
CA GLU A 47 -8.11 -16.52 -18.63
C GLU A 47 -9.16 -17.59 -18.29
N PRO A 48 -9.81 -18.24 -19.28
CA PRO A 48 -9.73 -17.95 -20.71
C PRO A 48 -10.56 -16.71 -21.09
N ALA A 49 -10.25 -16.12 -22.26
CA ALA A 49 -10.98 -14.96 -22.80
C ALA A 49 -12.49 -15.20 -23.03
N ARG A 50 -12.91 -16.47 -23.13
CA ARG A 50 -14.31 -16.88 -23.14
C ARG A 50 -14.59 -17.69 -21.88
N PRO A 51 -15.06 -17.05 -20.79
CA PRO A 51 -15.22 -17.71 -19.50
C PRO A 51 -16.20 -18.88 -19.58
N PRO A 52 -15.83 -20.11 -19.16
CA PRO A 52 -16.80 -21.19 -19.01
C PRO A 52 -17.83 -20.84 -17.92
N SER A 53 -19.01 -21.47 -17.99
CA SER A 53 -20.01 -21.37 -16.93
C SER A 53 -19.80 -22.51 -15.93
N PHE A 54 -19.91 -22.20 -14.65
CA PHE A 54 -19.85 -23.15 -13.55
C PHE A 54 -21.08 -22.97 -12.65
N THR A 55 -21.57 -24.06 -12.09
CA THR A 55 -22.72 -24.08 -11.19
C THR A 55 -22.24 -24.40 -9.78
N PHE A 56 -22.26 -23.41 -8.90
CA PHE A 56 -21.95 -23.55 -7.48
C PHE A 56 -23.15 -24.08 -6.72
N LEU A 57 -22.91 -24.92 -5.70
CA LEU A 57 -23.88 -25.24 -4.65
C LEU A 57 -23.80 -24.15 -3.59
N THR A 58 -24.89 -23.42 -3.36
CA THR A 58 -24.84 -22.20 -2.53
C THR A 58 -24.68 -22.49 -1.05
N SER A 59 -25.19 -23.64 -0.60
CA SER A 59 -25.17 -24.11 0.79
C SER A 59 -23.98 -25.04 1.11
N THR A 60 -23.01 -25.15 0.21
CA THR A 60 -21.79 -25.95 0.41
C THR A 60 -20.58 -25.03 0.50
N ILE A 61 -19.67 -25.34 1.44
CA ILE A 61 -18.44 -24.59 1.65
C ILE A 61 -17.62 -24.49 0.34
N LEU A 62 -17.07 -23.32 0.05
CA LEU A 62 -16.36 -23.03 -1.20
C LEU A 62 -15.09 -23.87 -1.39
N SER A 63 -14.31 -24.13 -0.33
CA SER A 63 -13.10 -24.96 -0.39
C SER A 63 -13.37 -26.37 -0.92
N ASN A 64 -14.52 -26.97 -0.61
CA ASN A 64 -14.93 -28.29 -1.13
C ASN A 64 -15.24 -28.27 -2.64
N GLN A 65 -15.54 -27.10 -3.21
CA GLN A 65 -15.90 -26.94 -4.62
C GLN A 65 -14.69 -26.51 -5.47
N LEU A 66 -13.60 -26.05 -4.84
CA LEU A 66 -12.42 -25.47 -5.49
C LEU A 66 -11.75 -26.42 -6.50
N SER A 67 -11.63 -27.71 -6.14
CA SER A 67 -11.07 -28.73 -7.03
C SER A 67 -11.84 -28.89 -8.34
N SER A 68 -13.16 -28.69 -8.32
CA SER A 68 -14.01 -28.78 -9.50
C SER A 68 -13.83 -27.57 -10.41
N ILE A 69 -13.73 -26.37 -9.83
CA ILE A 69 -13.49 -25.12 -10.55
C ILE A 69 -12.11 -25.18 -11.23
N HIS A 70 -11.08 -25.58 -10.48
CA HIS A 70 -9.72 -25.75 -10.97
C HIS A 70 -9.66 -26.67 -12.20
N LYS A 71 -10.32 -27.83 -12.14
CA LYS A 71 -10.40 -28.79 -13.27
C LYS A 71 -11.11 -28.21 -14.49
N VAL A 72 -12.20 -27.47 -14.30
CA VAL A 72 -12.96 -26.84 -15.41
C VAL A 72 -12.11 -25.79 -16.11
N LEU A 73 -11.30 -25.06 -15.35
CA LEU A 73 -10.43 -24.02 -15.88
C LEU A 73 -9.10 -24.55 -16.44
N ASN A 74 -8.70 -25.78 -16.07
CA ASN A 74 -7.36 -26.31 -16.33
C ASN A 74 -6.28 -25.31 -15.88
N ALA A 75 -6.47 -24.72 -14.70
CA ALA A 75 -5.62 -23.65 -14.20
C ALA A 75 -4.22 -24.19 -13.81
N PRO A 76 -3.14 -23.41 -14.02
CA PRO A 76 -1.77 -23.86 -13.75
C PRO A 76 -1.44 -23.96 -12.25
N HIS A 77 -2.27 -23.37 -11.38
CA HIS A 77 -2.08 -23.31 -9.94
C HIS A 77 -2.09 -24.69 -9.27
N LYS A 78 -1.45 -24.80 -8.11
CA LYS A 78 -1.71 -25.90 -7.18
C LYS A 78 -3.03 -25.62 -6.46
N VAL A 79 -3.94 -26.60 -6.44
CA VAL A 79 -5.29 -26.43 -5.85
C VAL A 79 -5.25 -25.94 -4.39
N ALA A 80 -4.26 -26.40 -3.61
CA ALA A 80 -4.10 -26.00 -2.21
C ALA A 80 -3.74 -24.52 -2.02
N ASP A 81 -3.15 -23.90 -3.04
CA ASP A 81 -2.69 -22.51 -3.00
C ASP A 81 -3.72 -21.56 -3.63
N CYS A 82 -4.87 -22.08 -4.07
CA CYS A 82 -5.89 -21.31 -4.75
C CYS A 82 -6.84 -20.59 -3.77
N THR A 83 -7.33 -19.44 -4.21
CA THR A 83 -8.45 -18.69 -3.65
C THR A 83 -9.39 -18.22 -4.76
N LEU A 84 -10.54 -17.66 -4.38
CA LEU A 84 -11.55 -17.15 -5.28
C LEU A 84 -11.76 -15.65 -5.02
N GLN A 85 -11.85 -14.87 -6.09
CA GLN A 85 -12.11 -13.44 -6.02
C GLN A 85 -13.22 -13.07 -6.99
N LEU A 86 -14.09 -12.16 -6.58
CA LEU A 86 -15.08 -11.60 -7.49
C LEU A 86 -14.40 -10.70 -8.53
N CYS A 87 -14.90 -10.75 -9.75
CA CYS A 87 -14.37 -9.97 -10.86
C CYS A 87 -15.50 -9.40 -11.70
N ARG A 88 -15.36 -8.14 -12.08
CA ARG A 88 -16.30 -7.45 -12.94
C ARG A 88 -15.61 -7.01 -14.23
N GLN A 89 -16.33 -7.12 -15.33
CA GLN A 89 -15.85 -6.66 -16.62
C GLN A 89 -16.62 -5.39 -17.02
N ASP A 90 -15.93 -4.26 -17.06
CA ASP A 90 -16.47 -2.98 -17.52
C ASP A 90 -15.77 -2.56 -18.82
N GLY A 91 -16.35 -2.95 -19.96
CA GLY A 91 -15.75 -2.75 -21.27
C GLY A 91 -14.41 -3.48 -21.41
N SER A 92 -13.32 -2.72 -21.54
CA SER A 92 -11.95 -3.24 -21.62
C SER A 92 -11.24 -3.33 -20.26
N ARG A 93 -11.87 -2.87 -19.16
CA ARG A 93 -11.26 -2.88 -17.83
C ARG A 93 -11.79 -4.05 -17.02
N THR A 94 -10.87 -4.83 -16.47
CA THR A 94 -11.13 -5.84 -15.44
C THR A 94 -11.01 -5.17 -14.09
N GLU A 95 -12.05 -5.27 -13.27
CA GLU A 95 -12.08 -4.77 -11.90
C GLU A 95 -12.20 -5.95 -10.95
N LEU A 96 -11.18 -6.11 -10.10
CA LEU A 96 -11.15 -7.14 -9.07
C LEU A 96 -11.89 -6.63 -7.83
N GLY A 97 -12.77 -7.47 -7.32
CA GLY A 97 -13.61 -7.22 -6.16
C GLY A 97 -13.09 -7.91 -4.90
N PRO A 98 -13.95 -8.15 -3.91
CA PRO A 98 -13.56 -8.82 -2.68
C PRO A 98 -13.15 -10.29 -2.94
N TYR A 99 -12.25 -10.78 -2.09
CA TYR A 99 -11.93 -12.20 -1.98
C TYR A 99 -13.09 -12.92 -1.28
N LEU A 100 -13.40 -14.13 -1.73
CA LEU A 100 -14.39 -14.99 -1.10
C LEU A 100 -13.72 -15.85 -0.02
N GLU A 101 -14.39 -16.02 1.12
CA GLU A 101 -13.85 -16.84 2.21
C GLU A 101 -14.10 -18.31 1.90
N LEU A 102 -13.02 -19.08 1.75
CA LEU A 102 -13.12 -20.47 1.29
C LEU A 102 -13.72 -21.41 2.34
N ASP A 103 -13.76 -21.00 3.62
CA ASP A 103 -14.38 -21.73 4.73
C ASP A 103 -15.89 -21.44 4.89
N GLN A 104 -16.42 -20.49 4.11
CA GLN A 104 -17.83 -20.14 4.09
C GLN A 104 -18.55 -20.65 2.84
N THR A 105 -19.88 -20.65 2.91
CA THR A 105 -20.82 -20.94 1.83
C THR A 105 -21.17 -19.65 1.06
N LEU A 106 -21.68 -19.76 -0.17
CA LEU A 106 -22.11 -18.57 -0.92
C LEU A 106 -23.36 -17.92 -0.32
N ASP A 107 -24.19 -18.68 0.39
CA ASP A 107 -25.36 -18.14 1.10
C ASP A 107 -24.94 -17.26 2.29
N GLU A 108 -23.85 -17.59 2.98
CA GLU A 108 -23.29 -16.79 4.08
C GLU A 108 -22.68 -15.47 3.61
N GLN A 109 -22.15 -15.43 2.38
CA GLN A 109 -21.50 -14.25 1.78
C GLN A 109 -22.38 -13.55 0.74
N ARG A 110 -23.69 -13.81 0.77
CA ARG A 110 -24.61 -13.41 -0.31
C ARG A 110 -24.72 -11.90 -0.46
N GLU A 111 -24.72 -11.17 0.64
CA GLU A 111 -24.85 -9.72 0.66
C GLU A 111 -23.70 -9.03 -0.09
N ASP A 112 -22.45 -9.47 0.16
CA ASP A 112 -21.26 -8.94 -0.52
C ASP A 112 -21.26 -9.25 -2.02
N ILE A 113 -21.71 -10.46 -2.38
CA ILE A 113 -21.82 -10.89 -3.77
C ILE A 113 -22.90 -10.07 -4.49
N ASP A 114 -24.08 -9.93 -3.92
CA ASP A 114 -25.18 -9.19 -4.54
C ASP A 114 -24.80 -7.71 -4.70
N ALA A 115 -24.19 -7.09 -3.67
CA ALA A 115 -23.71 -5.71 -3.72
C ALA A 115 -22.67 -5.48 -4.84
N PHE A 116 -21.79 -6.46 -5.10
CA PHE A 116 -20.78 -6.35 -6.16
C PHE A 116 -21.36 -6.59 -7.58
N THR A 117 -22.42 -7.39 -7.69
CA THR A 117 -22.92 -7.92 -8.96
C THR A 117 -24.08 -7.14 -9.58
N GLU A 118 -24.57 -6.08 -8.92
CA GLU A 118 -25.73 -5.29 -9.37
C GLU A 118 -25.64 -4.84 -10.85
N GLY A 119 -26.45 -5.48 -11.71
CA GLY A 119 -26.72 -5.06 -13.08
C GLY A 119 -25.59 -5.22 -14.10
N ARG A 120 -24.48 -5.87 -13.76
CA ARG A 120 -23.28 -5.97 -14.62
C ARG A 120 -22.83 -7.41 -14.85
N LYS A 121 -22.01 -7.61 -15.89
CA LYS A 121 -21.36 -8.91 -16.13
C LYS A 121 -20.24 -9.12 -15.12
N TRP A 122 -20.29 -10.25 -14.44
CA TRP A 122 -19.31 -10.63 -13.43
C TRP A 122 -18.87 -12.09 -13.63
N SER A 123 -17.70 -12.39 -13.08
CA SER A 123 -17.12 -13.73 -13.02
C SER A 123 -16.45 -13.95 -11.66
N ILE A 124 -16.24 -15.21 -11.31
CA ILE A 124 -15.37 -15.60 -10.19
C ILE A 124 -14.02 -16.00 -10.76
N VAL A 125 -12.97 -15.39 -10.24
CA VAL A 125 -11.59 -15.62 -10.66
C VAL A 125 -10.90 -16.50 -9.63
N LEU A 126 -10.42 -17.66 -10.07
CA LEU A 126 -9.50 -18.51 -9.32
C LEU A 126 -8.10 -17.93 -9.43
N ARG A 127 -7.45 -17.69 -8.29
CA ARG A 127 -6.10 -17.11 -8.26
C ARG A 127 -5.32 -17.62 -7.06
N THR A 128 -4.05 -17.21 -6.92
CA THR A 128 -3.21 -17.63 -5.80
C THR A 128 -3.60 -16.87 -4.53
N GLN A 129 -3.62 -17.56 -3.38
CA GLN A 129 -3.87 -16.95 -2.07
C GLN A 129 -2.90 -15.80 -1.77
N LEU A 130 -3.39 -14.77 -1.07
CA LEU A 130 -2.57 -13.61 -0.67
C LEU A 130 -1.33 -14.02 0.12
N SER A 131 -1.49 -14.89 1.11
CA SER A 131 -0.40 -15.39 1.96
C SER A 131 0.67 -16.14 1.16
N VAL A 132 0.27 -16.98 0.20
CA VAL A 132 1.19 -17.71 -0.69
C VAL A 132 1.96 -16.73 -1.58
N ARG A 133 1.28 -15.72 -2.16
CA ARG A 133 1.92 -14.70 -2.99
C ARG A 133 2.89 -13.84 -2.19
N VAL A 134 2.53 -13.45 -0.98
CA VAL A 134 3.39 -12.67 -0.08
C VAL A 134 4.63 -13.46 0.32
N ASN A 135 4.48 -14.73 0.69
CA ASN A 135 5.61 -15.59 1.00
C ASN A 135 6.53 -15.75 -0.22
N ALA A 136 5.98 -15.99 -1.41
CA ALA A 136 6.76 -16.02 -2.65
C ALA A 136 7.47 -14.68 -2.94
N CYS A 137 6.83 -13.55 -2.66
CA CYS A 137 7.46 -12.22 -2.73
C CYS A 137 8.68 -12.14 -1.80
N ILE A 138 8.48 -12.42 -0.51
CA ILE A 138 9.53 -12.31 0.52
C ILE A 138 10.67 -13.29 0.24
N ASP A 139 10.35 -14.54 -0.08
CA ASP A 139 11.33 -15.57 -0.41
C ASP A 139 12.17 -15.17 -1.63
N LYS A 140 11.56 -14.63 -2.69
CA LYS A 140 12.29 -14.15 -3.85
C LYS A 140 13.21 -12.99 -3.50
N LEU A 141 12.76 -12.05 -2.66
CA LEU A 141 13.59 -10.93 -2.21
C LEU A 141 14.79 -11.36 -1.38
N LEU A 142 14.63 -12.37 -0.52
CA LEU A 142 15.71 -12.87 0.36
C LEU A 142 16.70 -13.78 -0.35
N ASN A 143 16.27 -14.50 -1.39
CA ASN A 143 17.08 -15.50 -2.08
C ASN A 143 17.58 -15.08 -3.47
N SER A 144 17.22 -13.87 -3.94
CA SER A 144 17.74 -13.33 -5.21
C SER A 144 18.94 -12.42 -4.97
N ASP A 145 19.80 -12.32 -5.98
CA ASP A 145 20.92 -11.38 -6.01
C ASP A 145 21.04 -10.67 -7.38
N GLY A 146 21.95 -9.69 -7.46
CA GLY A 146 22.33 -9.01 -8.69
C GLY A 146 21.16 -8.52 -9.56
N ARG A 147 21.08 -9.01 -10.79
CA ARG A 147 20.07 -8.55 -11.76
C ARG A 147 18.65 -8.96 -11.37
N GLU A 148 18.49 -10.13 -10.74
CA GLU A 148 17.19 -10.66 -10.38
C GLU A 148 16.59 -9.85 -9.23
N LEU A 149 17.36 -9.66 -8.15
CA LEU A 149 16.94 -8.84 -7.02
C LEU A 149 16.56 -7.42 -7.46
N ARG A 150 17.37 -6.83 -8.36
CA ARG A 150 17.08 -5.50 -8.91
C ARG A 150 15.70 -5.45 -9.60
N ARG A 151 15.34 -6.47 -10.38
CA ARG A 151 14.05 -6.55 -11.07
C ARG A 151 12.91 -6.75 -10.08
N SER A 152 13.09 -7.63 -9.11
CA SER A 152 12.10 -7.88 -8.06
C SER A 152 11.79 -6.60 -7.28
N LEU A 153 12.83 -5.90 -6.78
CA LEU A 153 12.67 -4.62 -6.08
C LEU A 153 12.00 -3.54 -6.93
N PHE A 154 12.36 -3.45 -8.22
CA PHE A 154 11.75 -2.49 -9.14
C PHE A 154 10.24 -2.72 -9.31
N SER A 155 9.82 -3.98 -9.39
CA SER A 155 8.42 -4.38 -9.60
C SER A 155 7.55 -4.25 -8.35
N LEU A 156 8.12 -4.29 -7.14
CA LEU A 156 7.36 -4.26 -5.88
C LEU A 156 6.36 -3.12 -5.78
N LYS A 157 6.73 -1.92 -6.24
CA LYS A 157 5.80 -0.79 -6.28
C LYS A 157 4.53 -1.14 -7.06
N GLN A 158 4.69 -1.70 -8.26
CA GLN A 158 3.55 -2.04 -9.13
C GLN A 158 2.70 -3.15 -8.51
N ILE A 159 3.32 -4.15 -7.89
CA ILE A 159 2.63 -5.25 -7.21
C ILE A 159 1.69 -4.72 -6.12
N PHE A 160 2.17 -3.84 -5.25
CA PHE A 160 1.33 -3.22 -4.20
C PHE A 160 0.29 -2.25 -4.76
N GLN A 161 0.58 -1.62 -5.90
CA GLN A 161 -0.36 -0.71 -6.56
C GLN A 161 -1.52 -1.46 -7.22
N ASP A 162 -1.25 -2.62 -7.82
CA ASP A 162 -2.24 -3.42 -8.54
C ASP A 162 -3.12 -4.26 -7.60
N ASP A 163 -2.62 -4.60 -6.40
CA ASP A 163 -3.32 -5.45 -5.44
C ASP A 163 -3.12 -4.92 -4.01
N LYS A 164 -4.05 -4.07 -3.57
CA LYS A 164 -3.98 -3.41 -2.24
C LYS A 164 -4.03 -4.41 -1.09
N ASP A 165 -4.67 -5.57 -1.28
CA ASP A 165 -4.87 -6.55 -0.22
C ASP A 165 -3.56 -7.30 0.10
N LEU A 166 -2.59 -7.29 -0.84
CA LEU A 166 -1.22 -7.73 -0.55
C LEU A 166 -0.51 -6.85 0.47
N VAL A 167 -0.89 -5.59 0.64
CA VAL A 167 -0.21 -4.68 1.56
C VAL A 167 -0.40 -5.14 3.00
N HIS A 168 -1.64 -5.43 3.38
CA HIS A 168 -1.97 -5.95 4.71
C HIS A 168 -1.22 -7.27 4.98
N GLU A 169 -1.29 -8.21 4.03
CA GLU A 169 -0.66 -9.52 4.18
C GLU A 169 0.88 -9.43 4.21
N PHE A 170 1.47 -8.53 3.40
CA PHE A 170 2.92 -8.31 3.36
C PHE A 170 3.47 -7.77 4.68
N VAL A 171 2.74 -6.86 5.31
CA VAL A 171 3.07 -6.33 6.63
C VAL A 171 3.05 -7.43 7.69
N ASN A 172 1.98 -8.23 7.73
CA ASN A 172 1.79 -9.28 8.74
C ASN A 172 2.89 -10.36 8.68
N ASN A 173 3.42 -10.63 7.49
CA ASN A 173 4.49 -11.61 7.27
C ASN A 173 5.91 -10.99 7.35
N GLN A 174 6.10 -9.92 8.12
CA GLN A 174 7.41 -9.26 8.33
C GLN A 174 8.07 -8.72 7.04
N GLY A 175 7.28 -8.41 6.01
CA GLY A 175 7.79 -7.91 4.74
C GLY A 175 8.55 -6.59 4.86
N LEU A 176 8.13 -5.69 5.75
CA LEU A 176 8.85 -4.44 6.03
C LEU A 176 10.25 -4.67 6.62
N GLN A 177 10.39 -5.64 7.52
CA GLN A 177 11.69 -6.01 8.09
C GLN A 177 12.62 -6.57 7.01
N CYS A 178 12.08 -7.36 6.07
CA CYS A 178 12.79 -7.82 4.89
C CYS A 178 13.31 -6.64 4.05
N LEU A 179 12.47 -5.63 3.79
CA LEU A 179 12.87 -4.43 3.05
C LEU A 179 13.98 -3.64 3.74
N VAL A 180 13.87 -3.40 5.05
CA VAL A 180 14.91 -2.70 5.84
C VAL A 180 16.21 -3.49 5.83
N LYS A 181 16.16 -4.81 6.02
CA LYS A 181 17.34 -5.69 6.01
C LYS A 181 18.08 -5.63 4.67
N ILE A 182 17.35 -5.72 3.55
CA ILE A 182 17.95 -5.61 2.21
C ILE A 182 18.51 -4.20 2.02
N GLY A 183 17.73 -3.17 2.36
CA GLY A 183 18.08 -1.77 2.16
C GLY A 183 19.32 -1.31 2.95
N GLY A 184 19.56 -1.86 4.13
CA GLY A 184 20.71 -1.51 4.98
C GLY A 184 22.07 -1.88 4.39
N ALA A 185 22.14 -2.93 3.56
CA ALA A 185 23.39 -3.40 2.94
C ALA A 185 23.45 -3.15 1.42
N ALA A 186 22.42 -2.52 0.85
CA ALA A 186 22.27 -2.42 -0.59
C ALA A 186 22.82 -1.11 -1.18
N ASP A 187 23.05 -1.12 -2.50
CA ASP A 187 23.42 0.07 -3.25
C ASP A 187 22.25 1.07 -3.38
N GLN A 188 22.56 2.30 -3.78
CA GLN A 188 21.63 3.41 -3.91
C GLN A 188 20.44 3.15 -4.83
N ASN A 189 20.59 2.32 -5.86
CA ASN A 189 19.49 1.99 -6.76
C ASN A 189 18.50 1.06 -6.08
N TYR A 190 19.00 0.07 -5.35
CA TYR A 190 18.17 -0.87 -4.59
C TYR A 190 17.45 -0.14 -3.46
N GLN A 191 18.17 0.71 -2.72
CA GLN A 191 17.58 1.60 -1.71
C GLN A 191 16.45 2.44 -2.31
N ASN A 192 16.67 3.07 -3.47
CA ASN A 192 15.64 3.85 -4.14
C ASN A 192 14.41 3.00 -4.56
N TYR A 193 14.60 1.78 -5.06
CA TYR A 193 13.48 0.91 -5.38
C TYR A 193 12.68 0.49 -4.13
N ILE A 194 13.38 0.21 -3.03
CA ILE A 194 12.74 -0.07 -1.73
C ILE A 194 11.96 1.16 -1.24
N LEU A 195 12.55 2.36 -1.29
CA LEU A 195 11.86 3.60 -0.91
C LEU A 195 10.60 3.85 -1.76
N ARG A 196 10.64 3.55 -3.06
CA ARG A 196 9.44 3.65 -3.93
C ARG A 196 8.36 2.65 -3.55
N ALA A 197 8.73 1.45 -3.14
CA ALA A 197 7.80 0.44 -2.64
C ALA A 197 7.22 0.83 -1.28
N LEU A 198 8.05 1.30 -0.34
CA LEU A 198 7.60 1.83 0.95
C LEU A 198 6.66 3.01 0.79
N GLY A 199 6.96 3.94 -0.12
CA GLY A 199 6.06 5.05 -0.44
C GLY A 199 4.71 4.57 -0.95
N GLN A 200 4.65 3.47 -1.71
CA GLN A 200 3.39 2.86 -2.12
C GLN A 200 2.65 2.22 -0.95
N LEU A 201 3.36 1.51 -0.06
CA LEU A 201 2.79 0.89 1.13
C LEU A 201 2.15 1.94 2.07
N MET A 202 2.83 3.06 2.27
CA MET A 202 2.37 4.17 3.13
C MET A 202 1.12 4.90 2.61
N LEU A 203 0.72 4.70 1.35
CA LEU A 203 -0.55 5.24 0.84
C LEU A 203 -1.77 4.47 1.36
N TYR A 204 -1.57 3.27 1.90
CA TYR A 204 -2.64 2.44 2.47
C TYR A 204 -2.61 2.50 4.00
N VAL A 205 -3.78 2.51 4.62
CA VAL A 205 -3.94 2.58 6.08
C VAL A 205 -3.17 1.45 6.77
N ASP A 206 -3.29 0.22 6.30
CA ASP A 206 -2.55 -0.94 6.83
C ASP A 206 -1.04 -0.74 6.74
N GLY A 207 -0.55 -0.25 5.60
CA GLY A 207 0.88 -0.02 5.39
C GLY A 207 1.43 1.12 6.24
N MET A 208 0.67 2.20 6.44
CA MET A 208 1.06 3.28 7.33
C MET A 208 1.08 2.84 8.79
N ASN A 209 0.03 2.16 9.26
CA ASN A 209 -0.04 1.61 10.62
C ASN A 209 1.11 0.62 10.89
N ALA A 210 1.51 -0.15 9.88
CA ALA A 210 2.66 -1.03 9.97
C ALA A 210 3.97 -0.28 10.23
N VAL A 211 4.21 0.81 9.49
CA VAL A 211 5.41 1.66 9.68
C VAL A 211 5.38 2.33 11.04
N MET A 212 4.21 2.74 11.54
CA MET A 212 4.05 3.28 12.90
C MET A 212 4.43 2.24 13.97
N ASN A 213 4.04 0.97 13.77
CA ASN A 213 4.32 -0.11 14.70
C ASN A 213 5.75 -0.67 14.59
N GLN A 214 6.46 -0.41 13.48
CA GLN A 214 7.83 -0.86 13.24
C GLN A 214 8.77 0.33 13.09
N ASN A 215 9.19 0.88 14.23
CA ASN A 215 10.03 2.08 14.28
C ASN A 215 11.38 1.90 13.55
N GLU A 216 11.84 0.66 13.36
CA GLU A 216 13.02 0.32 12.56
C GLU A 216 12.94 0.86 11.12
N VAL A 217 11.74 0.93 10.54
CA VAL A 217 11.55 1.52 9.20
C VAL A 217 11.84 3.02 9.25
N VAL A 218 11.33 3.73 10.26
CA VAL A 218 11.55 5.18 10.44
C VAL A 218 13.02 5.47 10.77
N GLN A 219 13.66 4.64 11.59
CA GLN A 219 15.11 4.70 11.84
C GLN A 219 15.92 4.52 10.56
N TRP A 220 15.54 3.54 9.73
CA TRP A 220 16.19 3.34 8.44
C TRP A 220 16.01 4.54 7.52
N LEU A 221 14.79 5.09 7.40
CA LEU A 221 14.54 6.31 6.63
C LEU A 221 15.43 7.48 7.12
N TYR A 222 15.49 7.72 8.43
CA TYR A 222 16.35 8.77 8.98
C TYR A 222 17.85 8.53 8.71
N SER A 223 18.32 7.28 8.81
CA SER A 223 19.71 6.93 8.49
C SER A 223 20.08 7.24 7.03
N LEU A 224 19.13 7.09 6.11
CA LEU A 224 19.34 7.39 4.68
C LEU A 224 19.49 8.88 4.38
N VAL A 225 19.17 9.77 5.33
CA VAL A 225 19.44 11.21 5.19
C VAL A 225 20.95 11.47 5.12
N GLU A 226 21.79 10.60 5.70
CA GLU A 226 23.26 10.71 5.59
C GLU A 226 23.83 10.18 4.26
N SER A 227 22.99 9.69 3.34
CA SER A 227 23.45 9.09 2.10
C SER A 227 24.16 10.09 1.18
N ASN A 228 25.27 9.67 0.56
CA ASN A 228 25.96 10.44 -0.48
C ASN A 228 25.13 10.59 -1.77
N PHE A 229 24.01 9.89 -1.89
CA PHE A 229 23.16 9.88 -3.09
C PHE A 229 21.94 10.76 -2.89
N ARG A 230 21.96 11.96 -3.50
CA ARG A 230 20.89 12.96 -3.40
C ARG A 230 19.47 12.41 -3.61
N LEU A 231 19.29 11.47 -4.56
CA LEU A 231 17.96 10.89 -4.82
C LEU A 231 17.45 10.04 -3.65
N VAL A 232 18.34 9.33 -2.96
CA VAL A 232 18.01 8.53 -1.77
C VAL A 232 17.63 9.46 -0.62
N VAL A 233 18.46 10.48 -0.34
CA VAL A 233 18.19 11.50 0.68
C VAL A 233 16.83 12.16 0.43
N LYS A 234 16.60 12.66 -0.79
CA LYS A 234 15.35 13.30 -1.17
C LYS A 234 14.14 12.40 -0.95
N THR A 235 14.21 11.16 -1.42
CA THR A 235 13.08 10.24 -1.34
C THR A 235 12.81 9.88 0.11
N SER A 236 13.85 9.69 0.92
CA SER A 236 13.70 9.42 2.35
C SER A 236 13.04 10.58 3.10
N LEU A 237 13.50 11.82 2.88
CA LEU A 237 12.90 13.01 3.49
C LEU A 237 11.42 13.16 3.13
N LYS A 238 11.04 12.90 1.87
CA LYS A 238 9.64 12.92 1.46
C LYS A 238 8.80 11.88 2.19
N LEU A 239 9.33 10.67 2.41
CA LEU A 239 8.62 9.64 3.18
C LEU A 239 8.51 10.02 4.65
N LEU A 240 9.54 10.60 5.26
CA LEU A 240 9.48 11.09 6.63
C LEU A 240 8.42 12.20 6.80
N ILE A 241 8.30 13.11 5.83
CA ILE A 241 7.25 14.14 5.83
C ILE A 241 5.87 13.49 5.70
N VAL A 242 5.65 12.61 4.72
CA VAL A 242 4.37 11.90 4.55
C VAL A 242 4.00 11.10 5.82
N PHE A 243 5.00 10.52 6.49
CA PHE A 243 4.79 9.85 7.77
C PHE A 243 4.38 10.84 8.87
N ALA A 244 5.07 11.97 9.01
CA ALA A 244 4.76 13.00 10.00
C ALA A 244 3.36 13.62 9.80
N GLU A 245 2.97 13.85 8.55
CA GLU A 245 1.69 14.47 8.18
C GLU A 245 0.48 13.54 8.38
N TYR A 246 0.69 12.22 8.52
CA TYR A 246 -0.41 11.26 8.66
C TYR A 246 -1.16 11.41 9.98
N THR A 247 -0.45 11.62 11.10
CA THR A 247 -1.04 11.89 12.41
C THR A 247 -0.01 12.60 13.30
N GLU A 248 -0.45 13.52 14.15
CA GLU A 248 0.42 14.29 15.05
C GLU A 248 1.30 13.38 15.93
N THR A 249 0.80 12.21 16.33
CA THR A 249 1.56 11.25 17.14
C THR A 249 2.81 10.70 16.44
N ASN A 250 2.88 10.75 15.11
CA ASN A 250 4.04 10.28 14.35
C ASN A 250 5.27 11.15 14.55
N ALA A 251 5.12 12.42 14.95
CA ALA A 251 6.24 13.28 15.30
C ALA A 251 7.10 12.68 16.42
N LEU A 252 6.47 12.11 17.45
CA LEU A 252 7.17 11.43 18.55
C LEU A 252 7.87 10.14 18.08
N LEU A 253 7.29 9.42 17.12
CA LEU A 253 7.91 8.23 16.53
C LEU A 253 9.15 8.59 15.71
N ILE A 254 9.12 9.71 14.98
CA ILE A 254 10.30 10.26 14.28
C ILE A 254 11.36 10.67 15.31
N LEU A 255 11.00 11.39 16.36
CA LEU A 255 11.97 11.80 17.40
C LEU A 255 12.61 10.60 18.09
N SER A 256 11.84 9.55 18.37
CA SER A 256 12.36 8.28 18.89
C SER A 256 13.36 7.65 17.91
N ALA A 257 13.04 7.63 16.61
CA ALA A 257 13.92 7.09 15.58
C ALA A 257 15.23 7.89 15.44
N VAL A 258 15.14 9.23 15.37
CA VAL A 258 16.29 10.14 15.34
C VAL A 258 17.17 9.93 16.56
N THR A 259 16.55 9.90 17.75
CA THR A 259 17.26 9.65 19.02
C THR A 259 18.01 8.33 19.00
N HIS A 260 17.39 7.27 18.49
CA HIS A 260 18.03 5.95 18.39
C HIS A 260 19.26 5.99 17.48
N VAL A 261 19.09 6.51 16.26
CA VAL A 261 20.15 6.54 15.24
C VAL A 261 21.31 7.45 15.66
N ASP A 262 21.03 8.68 16.10
CA ASP A 262 22.08 9.63 16.45
C ASP A 262 22.81 9.24 17.74
N ARG A 263 22.10 8.73 18.76
CA ARG A 263 22.78 8.27 19.99
C ARG A 263 23.66 7.05 19.72
N ALA A 264 23.25 6.14 18.85
CA ALA A 264 24.09 5.02 18.43
C ALA A 264 25.39 5.50 17.76
N ALA A 265 25.32 6.60 17.01
CA ALA A 265 26.48 7.26 16.39
C ALA A 265 27.22 8.25 17.31
N LYS A 266 26.77 8.46 18.56
CA LYS A 266 27.25 9.49 19.51
C LYS A 266 27.16 10.92 18.95
N HIS A 267 26.15 11.17 18.13
CA HIS A 267 25.85 12.46 17.54
C HIS A 267 24.74 13.18 18.34
N LEU A 268 24.55 14.47 18.05
CA LEU A 268 23.41 15.23 18.56
C LEU A 268 22.16 14.87 17.74
N LEU A 269 20.98 15.11 18.31
CA LEU A 269 19.72 14.87 17.59
C LEU A 269 19.68 15.67 16.29
N TRP A 270 19.21 15.06 15.21
CA TRP A 270 19.10 15.66 13.88
C TRP A 270 20.44 15.92 13.16
N SER A 271 21.54 15.29 13.59
CA SER A 271 22.86 15.50 12.99
C SER A 271 22.93 15.21 11.49
N ASN A 272 22.25 14.17 10.99
CA ASN A 272 22.24 13.87 9.56
C ASN A 272 21.65 15.02 8.72
N ALA A 273 20.55 15.62 9.19
CA ALA A 273 19.89 16.73 8.52
C ALA A 273 20.69 18.05 8.68
N MET A 274 21.20 18.31 9.89
CA MET A 274 22.01 19.51 10.15
C MET A 274 23.32 19.52 9.37
N LYS A 275 23.93 18.36 9.11
CA LYS A 275 25.12 18.25 8.25
C LYS A 275 24.83 18.79 6.84
N ILE A 276 23.68 18.44 6.27
CA ILE A 276 23.26 18.93 4.95
C ILE A 276 22.95 20.44 5.00
N LEU A 277 22.28 20.94 6.05
CA LEU A 277 22.03 22.39 6.15
C LEU A 277 23.32 23.20 6.26
N ASN A 278 24.29 22.71 7.03
CA ASN A 278 25.58 23.35 7.25
C ASN A 278 26.50 23.36 6.01
N GLU A 279 26.19 22.60 4.96
CA GLU A 279 26.89 22.67 3.67
C GLU A 279 26.52 23.94 2.86
N MET A 280 25.49 24.69 3.30
CA MET A 280 25.08 26.01 2.81
C MET A 280 24.90 26.04 1.28
N ASP A 281 25.77 26.74 0.54
CA ASP A 281 25.70 26.87 -0.93
C ASP A 281 25.90 25.55 -1.69
N ASN A 282 26.51 24.54 -1.07
CA ASN A 282 26.69 23.24 -1.72
C ASN A 282 25.43 22.38 -1.67
N SER A 283 24.47 22.74 -0.82
CA SER A 283 23.25 21.98 -0.60
C SER A 283 22.21 22.28 -1.66
N ALA A 284 21.63 21.22 -2.23
CA ALA A 284 20.55 21.38 -3.19
C ALA A 284 19.32 22.00 -2.52
N SER A 285 18.81 23.11 -3.07
CA SER A 285 17.71 23.87 -2.47
C SER A 285 16.45 23.02 -2.19
N GLU A 286 16.12 22.08 -3.10
CA GLU A 286 15.02 21.12 -2.91
C GLU A 286 15.21 20.24 -1.65
N VAL A 287 16.45 19.87 -1.31
CA VAL A 287 16.74 19.07 -0.11
C VAL A 287 16.67 19.93 1.14
N VAL A 288 17.20 21.15 1.10
CA VAL A 288 17.08 22.13 2.19
C VAL A 288 15.61 22.39 2.52
N LEU A 289 14.78 22.62 1.49
CA LEU A 289 13.34 22.81 1.64
C LEU A 289 12.68 21.62 2.37
N LEU A 290 12.99 20.39 1.95
CA LEU A 290 12.44 19.19 2.59
C LEU A 290 12.88 19.05 4.05
N ILE A 291 14.12 19.42 4.39
CA ILE A 291 14.61 19.36 5.78
C ILE A 291 13.87 20.37 6.65
N ILE A 292 13.76 21.63 6.21
CA ILE A 292 13.08 22.66 7.01
C ILE A 292 11.58 22.37 7.14
N THR A 293 10.94 21.86 6.08
CA THR A 293 9.55 21.38 6.16
C THR A 293 9.41 20.25 7.16
N LEU A 294 10.30 19.25 7.14
CA LEU A 294 10.27 18.16 8.12
C LEU A 294 10.43 18.69 9.56
N PHE A 295 11.34 19.64 9.81
CA PHE A 295 11.49 20.25 11.13
C PHE A 295 10.21 20.96 11.57
N ASN A 296 9.63 21.80 10.71
CA ASN A 296 8.39 22.52 11.01
C ASN A 296 7.22 21.56 11.28
N THR A 297 7.07 20.52 10.47
CA THR A 297 6.03 19.49 10.65
C THR A 297 6.21 18.74 11.97
N VAL A 298 7.45 18.36 12.33
CA VAL A 298 7.70 17.66 13.60
C VAL A 298 7.48 18.61 14.78
N LEU A 299 8.07 19.80 14.77
CA LEU A 299 8.00 20.78 15.87
C LEU A 299 6.56 21.19 16.17
N SER A 300 5.75 21.43 15.15
CA SER A 300 4.34 21.82 15.29
C SER A 300 3.44 20.73 15.90
N ALA A 301 3.87 19.46 15.82
CA ALA A 301 3.13 18.31 16.34
C ALA A 301 3.63 17.80 17.71
N ILE A 302 4.64 18.44 18.30
CA ILE A 302 5.11 18.09 19.66
C ILE A 302 4.10 18.59 20.70
N PRO A 303 3.58 17.71 21.59
CA PRO A 303 2.52 18.09 22.53
C PRO A 303 3.01 18.80 23.79
N ASP A 304 4.29 18.65 24.16
CA ASP A 304 4.86 19.16 25.41
C ASP A 304 6.08 20.07 25.19
N GLN A 305 6.26 21.03 26.10
CA GLN A 305 7.32 22.03 26.00
C GLN A 305 8.72 21.41 26.19
N ASP A 306 8.87 20.40 27.04
CA ASP A 306 10.17 19.81 27.34
C ASP A 306 10.76 19.16 26.07
N THR A 307 9.96 18.34 25.37
CA THR A 307 10.37 17.70 24.11
C THR A 307 10.62 18.73 23.01
N PHE A 308 9.84 19.80 22.97
CA PHE A 308 10.05 20.90 22.01
C PHE A 308 11.39 21.61 22.24
N TYR A 309 11.73 21.91 23.50
CA TYR A 309 13.00 22.53 23.86
C TYR A 309 14.18 21.57 23.67
N ASP A 310 14.03 20.28 23.95
CA ASP A 310 15.06 19.27 23.68
C ASP A 310 15.46 19.24 22.19
N MET A 311 14.47 19.32 21.29
CA MET A 311 14.71 19.37 19.85
C MET A 311 15.34 20.68 19.41
N THR A 312 14.74 21.83 19.77
CA THR A 312 15.23 23.15 19.34
C THR A 312 16.63 23.45 19.87
N ASP A 313 16.93 23.13 21.14
CA ASP A 313 18.27 23.27 21.71
C ASP A 313 19.31 22.41 20.97
N ALA A 314 18.93 21.20 20.54
CA ALA A 314 19.82 20.33 19.79
C ALA A 314 20.13 20.90 18.39
N LEU A 315 19.13 21.47 17.71
CA LEU A 315 19.31 22.16 16.43
C LEU A 315 20.21 23.41 16.60
N GLU A 316 19.96 24.21 17.63
CA GLU A 316 20.75 25.42 17.92
C GLU A 316 22.22 25.12 18.22
N LYS A 317 22.50 24.08 19.01
CA LYS A 317 23.87 23.60 19.27
C LYS A 317 24.62 23.19 18.00
N GLN A 318 23.89 22.85 16.94
CA GLN A 318 24.43 22.47 15.63
C GLN A 318 24.46 23.62 14.61
N GLY A 319 24.14 24.84 15.03
CA GLY A 319 24.27 26.05 14.21
C GLY A 319 23.03 26.39 13.38
N MET A 320 21.83 25.97 13.81
CA MET A 320 20.59 26.26 13.09
C MET A 320 20.35 27.76 12.86
N GLN A 321 20.55 28.61 13.87
CA GLN A 321 20.43 30.07 13.70
C GLN A 321 21.31 30.63 12.57
N LYS A 322 22.52 30.09 12.38
CA LYS A 322 23.41 30.53 11.29
C LYS A 322 22.88 30.07 9.93
N CYS A 323 22.32 28.86 9.86
CA CYS A 323 21.69 28.33 8.65
C CYS A 323 20.48 29.18 8.26
N THR A 324 19.58 29.47 9.20
CA THR A 324 18.39 30.29 8.94
C THR A 324 18.77 31.68 8.42
N GLN A 325 19.71 32.37 9.09
CA GLN A 325 20.20 33.68 8.62
C GLN A 325 20.83 33.61 7.23
N PHE A 326 21.58 32.55 6.93
CA PHE A 326 22.19 32.38 5.62
C PHE A 326 21.14 32.24 4.52
N PHE A 327 20.17 31.34 4.69
CA PHE A 327 19.16 31.07 3.66
C PHE A 327 18.14 32.21 3.49
N LEU A 328 17.78 32.92 4.56
CA LEU A 328 16.90 34.10 4.48
C LEU A 328 17.56 35.27 3.74
N ASN A 329 18.89 35.42 3.83
CA ASN A 329 19.62 36.50 3.18
C ASN A 329 20.19 36.13 1.79
N ARG A 330 20.01 34.87 1.36
CA ARG A 330 20.55 34.36 0.09
C ARG A 330 19.89 35.05 -1.11
N LYS A 331 20.67 35.32 -2.17
CA LYS A 331 20.19 35.84 -3.46
C LYS A 331 20.59 34.90 -4.61
N PRO A 332 19.68 34.52 -5.51
CA PRO A 332 18.25 34.86 -5.52
C PRO A 332 17.49 34.16 -4.37
N ALA A 333 16.48 34.84 -3.83
CA ALA A 333 15.61 34.29 -2.82
C ALA A 333 14.63 33.31 -3.46
N GLU A 334 14.51 32.11 -2.89
CA GLU A 334 13.51 31.12 -3.29
C GLU A 334 12.29 31.27 -2.36
N PRO A 335 11.11 31.67 -2.87
CA PRO A 335 9.96 32.03 -2.04
C PRO A 335 9.57 30.92 -1.04
N ASP A 336 9.44 29.69 -1.52
CA ASP A 336 9.04 28.54 -0.69
C ASP A 336 10.04 28.27 0.44
N LEU A 337 11.34 28.47 0.17
CA LEU A 337 12.39 28.28 1.16
C LEU A 337 12.35 29.38 2.22
N VAL A 338 12.18 30.63 1.79
CA VAL A 338 12.05 31.78 2.70
C VAL A 338 10.81 31.63 3.57
N GLU A 339 9.69 31.19 3.01
CA GLU A 339 8.46 30.92 3.75
C GLU A 339 8.69 29.87 4.85
N GLN A 340 9.32 28.74 4.51
CA GLN A 340 9.57 27.69 5.51
C GLN A 340 10.54 28.11 6.61
N PHE A 341 11.56 28.91 6.31
CA PHE A 341 12.42 29.47 7.36
C PHE A 341 11.70 30.51 8.21
N ASN A 342 10.78 31.29 7.65
CA ASN A 342 9.95 32.21 8.43
C ASN A 342 8.92 31.49 9.32
N ILE A 343 8.49 30.28 8.95
CA ILE A 343 7.64 29.43 9.82
C ILE A 343 8.45 28.85 10.99
N TYR A 344 9.74 28.61 10.77
CA TYR A 344 10.64 28.09 11.79
C TYR A 344 11.00 29.14 12.85
N ASP A 345 11.27 30.38 12.44
CA ASP A 345 11.60 31.53 13.31
C ASP A 345 10.43 32.00 14.19
#